data_AF-A0A6S6RXN8-F1
#
_entry.id   AF-A0A6S6RXN8-F1
#
_cell.length_a   1.000
_cell.length_b   1.000
_cell.length_c   1.000
_cell.angle_alpha   90.00
_cell.angle_beta   90.00
_cell.angle_gamma   90.00
#
_symmetry.space_group_name_H-M   'P 1'
#
loop_
_entity.id
_entity.type
_entity.pdbx_description
1 polymer ?
#
loop_
_entity_poly.entity_id
_entity_poly.type
_entity_poly.pdbx_seq_one_letter_code
_entity_poly.pdbx_strand_id
1 'polypeptide(L)'
;MVENICPSTGNAQYFVEKAKFHQYYHDPVTLLSKPNYLRFIPTGKMMNYFIVPETESAFTFINNWGKKQLLRAGDIVIQPVSEPQSFYHVPKQSFFCTYNILVAAHKSSNNFSSN
;
A
#
# COMPACT_ATOMS: atom_id res chain seq x y z
N MET A 1 -0.28 -3.70 -20.17
CA MET A 1 0.52 -4.08 -18.99
C MET A 1 0.91 -2.82 -18.27
N VAL A 2 0.96 -2.85 -16.94
CA VAL A 2 1.42 -1.73 -16.12
C VAL A 2 2.61 -2.21 -15.30
N GLU A 3 3.66 -1.39 -15.23
CA GLU A 3 4.84 -1.60 -14.40
C GLU A 3 4.80 -0.57 -13.28
N ASN A 4 4.86 -1.01 -12.01
CA ASN A 4 4.99 -0.04 -10.91
C ASN A 4 6.43 0.51 -10.85
N ILE A 5 6.57 1.73 -10.33
CA ILE A 5 7.88 2.37 -10.14
C ILE A 5 8.25 2.17 -8.66
N CYS A 6 8.74 0.97 -8.33
CA CYS A 6 9.03 0.56 -6.97
C CYS A 6 10.14 -0.50 -6.95
N PRO A 7 11.43 -0.10 -6.94
CA PRO A 7 12.56 -1.02 -7.03
C PRO A 7 12.59 -2.08 -5.93
N SER A 8 12.12 -1.75 -4.72
CA SER A 8 11.99 -2.69 -3.60
C SER A 8 11.07 -3.88 -3.88
N THR A 9 10.18 -3.76 -4.87
CA THR A 9 9.28 -4.83 -5.33
C THR A 9 9.74 -5.48 -6.63
N GLY A 10 10.92 -5.10 -7.14
CA GLY A 10 11.41 -5.54 -8.45
C GLY A 10 10.65 -4.95 -9.63
N ASN A 11 10.01 -3.77 -9.47
CA ASN A 11 9.16 -3.13 -10.47
C ASN A 11 8.11 -4.10 -11.03
N ALA A 12 7.28 -4.65 -10.13
CA ALA A 12 6.23 -5.60 -10.45
C ALA A 12 5.35 -5.15 -11.63
N GLN A 13 5.06 -6.12 -12.50
CA GLN A 13 4.21 -5.94 -13.67
C GLN A 13 2.87 -6.64 -13.47
N TYR A 14 1.80 -5.99 -13.92
CA TYR A 14 0.44 -6.53 -13.81
C TYR A 14 -0.40 -6.19 -15.04
N PHE A 15 -1.37 -7.06 -15.30
CA PHE A 15 -2.35 -6.86 -16.36
C PHE A 15 -3.51 -6.01 -15.83
N VAL A 16 -3.86 -4.98 -16.59
CA VAL A 16 -5.03 -4.14 -16.36
C VAL A 16 -5.87 -4.22 -17.61
N GLU A 17 -7.17 -4.50 -17.46
CA GLU A 17 -8.12 -4.45 -18.57
C GLU A 17 -8.13 -3.06 -19.18
N LYS A 18 -8.00 -2.97 -20.51
CA LYS A 18 -7.98 -1.69 -21.23
C LYS A 18 -9.18 -0.81 -20.88
N ALA A 19 -10.37 -1.40 -20.77
CA ALA A 19 -11.61 -0.68 -20.44
C ALA A 19 -11.61 -0.04 -19.05
N LYS A 20 -10.83 -0.58 -18.10
CA LYS A 20 -10.74 -0.07 -16.72
C LYS A 20 -9.54 0.84 -16.51
N PHE A 21 -8.64 0.96 -17.48
CA PHE A 21 -7.38 1.70 -17.31
C PHE A 21 -7.59 3.14 -16.84
N HIS A 22 -8.49 3.88 -17.50
CA HIS A 22 -8.81 5.27 -17.13
C HIS A 22 -9.52 5.43 -15.78
N GLN A 23 -10.01 4.34 -15.18
CA GLN A 23 -10.56 4.36 -13.82
C GLN A 23 -9.45 4.35 -12.77
N TYR A 24 -8.29 3.78 -13.10
CA TYR A 24 -7.17 3.59 -12.19
C TYR A 24 -6.02 4.56 -12.42
N TYR A 25 -5.96 5.20 -13.58
CA TYR A 25 -4.86 6.10 -13.96
C TYR A 25 -5.41 7.35 -14.64
N HIS A 26 -4.87 8.50 -14.25
CA HIS A 26 -5.08 9.78 -14.92
C HIS A 26 -4.38 9.83 -16.28
N ASP A 27 -4.41 10.97 -16.96
CA ASP A 27 -3.73 11.18 -18.24
C ASP A 27 -2.20 10.96 -18.14
N PRO A 28 -1.55 10.54 -19.25
CA PRO A 28 -0.12 10.27 -19.24
C PRO A 28 0.69 11.53 -18.92
N VAL A 29 1.64 11.38 -18.01
CA VAL A 29 2.74 12.33 -17.84
C VAL A 29 3.70 12.06 -19.01
N THR A 30 3.80 13.00 -19.94
CA THR A 30 4.51 12.85 -21.23
C THR A 30 6.03 12.69 -21.13
N LEU A 31 6.57 12.53 -19.91
CA LEU A 31 7.95 12.10 -19.69
C LEU A 31 8.05 10.61 -19.99
N LEU A 32 8.76 10.26 -21.06
CA LEU A 32 9.14 8.87 -21.35
C LEU A 32 9.96 8.35 -20.18
N SER A 33 9.40 7.39 -19.43
CA SER A 33 10.12 6.74 -18.33
C SER A 33 11.04 5.62 -18.82
N LYS A 34 10.72 5.02 -19.98
CA LYS A 34 11.39 3.87 -20.59
C LYS A 34 10.90 3.68 -22.04
N PRO A 35 11.68 3.09 -22.97
CA PRO A 35 11.20 2.79 -24.32
C PRO A 35 9.89 1.98 -24.29
N ASN A 36 8.88 2.40 -25.04
CA ASN A 36 7.53 1.82 -25.11
C ASN A 36 6.66 1.97 -23.83
N TYR A 37 7.08 2.78 -22.87
CA TYR A 37 6.27 3.11 -21.69
C TYR A 37 5.95 4.61 -21.65
N LEU A 38 4.69 4.90 -21.34
CA LEU A 38 4.26 6.21 -20.89
C LEU A 38 4.11 6.18 -19.38
N ARG A 39 4.48 7.27 -18.70
CA ARG A 39 4.29 7.39 -17.27
C ARG A 39 2.85 7.83 -17.00
N PHE A 40 2.22 7.20 -16.02
CA PHE A 40 0.85 7.54 -15.58
C PHE A 40 0.82 7.80 -14.08
N ILE A 41 -0.11 8.64 -13.63
CA ILE A 41 -0.37 8.86 -12.20
C ILE A 41 -1.60 8.05 -11.81
N PRO A 42 -1.50 7.15 -10.83
CA PRO A 42 -2.67 6.38 -10.39
C PRO A 42 -3.71 7.31 -9.75
N THR A 43 -4.98 7.07 -10.09
CA THR A 43 -6.15 7.61 -9.39
C THR A 43 -6.23 6.88 -8.04
N GLY A 44 -5.43 7.34 -7.09
CA GLY A 44 -5.29 6.71 -5.78
C GLY A 44 -6.64 6.61 -5.05
N LYS A 45 -6.80 5.57 -4.22
CA LYS A 45 -7.93 5.45 -3.30
C LYS A 45 -7.49 5.90 -1.90
N MET A 46 -8.41 6.50 -1.16
CA MET A 46 -8.18 6.81 0.25
C MET A 46 -8.07 5.51 1.06
N MET A 47 -6.97 5.38 1.79
CA MET A 47 -6.72 4.24 2.67
C MET A 47 -6.45 4.74 4.09
N ASN A 48 -7.01 4.05 5.08
CA ASN A 48 -6.48 4.06 6.42
C ASN A 48 -5.23 3.17 6.45
N TYR A 49 -4.29 3.48 7.34
CA TYR A 49 -3.12 2.64 7.54
C TYR A 49 -2.74 2.56 9.01
N PHE A 50 -2.16 1.42 9.38
CA PHE A 50 -1.58 1.15 10.68
C PHE A 50 -0.18 0.58 10.47
N ILE A 51 0.82 1.17 11.13
CA ILE A 51 2.20 0.69 11.12
C ILE A 51 2.36 -0.22 12.35
N VAL A 52 2.79 -1.46 12.14
CA VAL A 52 3.10 -2.38 13.23
C VAL A 52 4.26 -1.81 14.04
N PRO A 53 4.12 -1.62 15.36
CA PRO A 53 5.18 -1.07 16.20
C PRO A 53 6.48 -1.86 16.10
N GLU A 54 7.62 -1.17 16.19
CA GLU A 54 8.94 -1.81 16.14
C GLU A 54 9.20 -2.75 17.33
N THR A 55 8.45 -2.58 18.43
CA THR A 55 8.51 -3.43 19.63
C THR A 55 7.62 -4.66 19.55
N GLU A 56 6.75 -4.75 18.55
CA GLU A 56 5.76 -5.82 18.44
C GLU A 56 6.40 -7.09 17.87
N SER A 57 6.11 -8.23 18.48
CA SER A 57 6.54 -9.53 17.95
C SER A 57 5.75 -9.88 16.69
N ALA A 58 6.31 -10.71 15.82
CA ALA A 58 5.60 -11.12 14.61
C ALA A 58 4.30 -11.86 14.97
N PHE A 59 3.20 -11.47 14.33
CA PHE A 59 1.88 -12.06 14.54
C PHE A 59 1.17 -12.29 13.22
N THR A 60 0.07 -13.05 13.27
CA THR A 60 -0.69 -13.37 12.06
C THR A 60 -2.13 -12.96 12.18
N PHE A 61 -2.71 -12.45 11.09
CA PHE A 61 -4.14 -12.24 10.98
C PHE A 61 -4.71 -12.98 9.77
N ILE A 62 -6.02 -13.17 9.75
CA ILE A 62 -6.75 -13.73 8.62
C ILE A 62 -7.38 -12.56 7.88
N ASN A 63 -7.06 -12.41 6.60
CA ASN A 63 -7.68 -11.38 5.77
C ASN A 63 -9.11 -11.79 5.35
N ASN A 64 -9.81 -10.90 4.66
CA ASN A 64 -11.20 -11.13 4.23
C ASN A 64 -11.39 -12.30 3.27
N TRP A 65 -10.32 -12.81 2.67
CA TRP A 65 -10.36 -13.98 1.80
C TRP A 65 -9.99 -15.27 2.55
N GLY A 66 -9.94 -15.24 3.88
CA GLY A 66 -9.56 -16.40 4.70
C GLY A 66 -8.07 -16.72 4.66
N LYS A 67 -7.23 -15.87 4.05
CA LYS A 67 -5.80 -16.13 3.91
C LYS A 67 -5.05 -15.61 5.14
N LYS A 68 -4.28 -16.50 5.76
CA LYS A 68 -3.35 -16.15 6.84
C LYS A 68 -2.23 -15.24 6.31
N GLN A 69 -2.01 -14.11 6.95
CA GLN A 69 -0.95 -13.14 6.66
C GLN A 69 -0.02 -13.03 7.87
N LEU A 70 1.29 -13.06 7.65
CA LEU A 70 2.30 -12.79 8.67
C LEU A 70 2.68 -11.31 8.64
N LEU A 71 2.55 -10.63 9.77
CA LEU A 71 2.99 -9.27 10.00
C LEU A 71 4.23 -9.28 10.89
N ARG A 72 5.20 -8.43 10.56
CA ARG A 72 6.39 -8.16 11.36
C ARG A 72 6.43 -6.69 11.80
N ALA A 73 7.28 -6.40 12.76
CA ALA A 73 7.65 -5.04 13.14
C ALA A 73 7.88 -4.15 11.90
N GLY A 74 7.22 -3.01 11.87
CA GLY A 74 7.31 -2.02 10.79
C GLY A 74 6.51 -2.34 9.53
N ASP A 75 5.88 -3.52 9.40
CA ASP A 75 4.94 -3.78 8.31
C ASP A 75 3.68 -2.92 8.46
N ILE A 76 2.94 -2.76 7.36
CA ILE A 76 1.77 -1.91 7.31
C ILE A 76 0.53 -2.76 7.06
N VAL A 77 -0.53 -2.48 7.80
CA VAL A 77 -1.88 -2.90 7.48
C VAL A 77 -2.60 -1.70 6.86
N ILE A 78 -3.10 -1.87 5.65
CA ILE A 78 -3.95 -0.86 4.99
C ILE A 78 -5.39 -1.33 4.94
N GLN A 79 -6.30 -0.37 4.90
CA GLN A 79 -7.73 -0.59 4.81
C GLN A 79 -8.34 0.49 3.89
N PRO A 80 -9.04 0.13 2.80
CA PRO A 80 -9.76 1.11 2.00
C PRO A 80 -10.87 1.76 2.82
N VAL A 81 -10.97 3.08 2.77
CA VAL A 81 -12.03 3.81 3.48
C VAL A 81 -13.42 3.39 2.99
N SER A 82 -13.54 3.02 1.71
CA SER A 82 -14.79 2.53 1.11
C SER A 82 -15.15 1.10 1.52
N GLU A 83 -14.20 0.33 2.06
CA GLU A 83 -14.38 -1.10 2.40
C GLU A 83 -13.80 -1.37 3.79
N PRO A 84 -14.46 -0.90 4.87
CA PRO A 84 -13.90 -0.93 6.22
C PRO A 84 -13.72 -2.35 6.79
N GLN A 85 -14.30 -3.37 6.16
CA GLN A 85 -14.00 -4.74 6.57
C GLN A 85 -12.72 -5.26 5.95
N SER A 86 -12.18 -4.64 4.89
CA SER A 86 -11.06 -5.16 4.08
C SER A 86 -9.71 -4.68 4.58
N PHE A 87 -8.91 -5.61 5.11
CA PHE A 87 -7.55 -5.36 5.58
C PHE A 87 -6.51 -6.09 4.72
N TYR A 88 -5.45 -5.38 4.36
CA TYR A 88 -4.37 -5.90 3.52
C TYR A 88 -3.01 -5.66 4.17
N HIS A 89 -2.14 -6.65 4.11
CA HIS A 89 -0.75 -6.53 4.54
C HIS A 89 0.10 -5.93 3.41
N VAL A 90 0.91 -4.93 3.74
CA VAL A 90 1.91 -4.33 2.87
C VAL A 90 3.26 -4.30 3.59
N PRO A 91 4.33 -4.87 3.01
CA PRO A 91 5.67 -4.76 3.59
C PRO A 91 6.12 -3.30 3.69
N LYS A 92 6.90 -2.99 4.74
CA LYS A 92 7.42 -1.64 5.02
C LYS A 92 7.97 -0.91 3.78
N GLN A 93 8.87 -1.58 3.05
CA GLN A 93 9.55 -0.97 1.90
C GLN A 93 8.61 -0.74 0.71
N SER A 94 7.61 -1.60 0.51
CA SER A 94 6.62 -1.44 -0.56
C SER A 94 5.68 -0.28 -0.28
N PHE A 95 5.34 -0.07 1.01
CA PHE A 95 4.44 1.00 1.42
C PHE A 95 5.04 2.38 1.08
N PHE A 96 6.28 2.64 1.47
CA PHE A 96 6.94 3.93 1.25
C PHE A 96 7.15 4.29 -0.22
N CYS A 97 7.14 3.32 -1.12
CA CYS A 97 7.28 3.56 -2.56
C CYS A 97 5.93 3.68 -3.28
N THR A 98 4.85 3.12 -2.72
CA THR A 98 3.56 2.98 -3.43
C THR A 98 2.50 3.96 -2.93
N TYR A 99 2.58 4.41 -1.68
CA TYR A 99 1.55 5.21 -1.04
C TYR A 99 2.04 6.62 -0.72
N ASN A 100 1.17 7.61 -0.96
CA ASN A 100 1.35 8.96 -0.48
C ASN A 100 0.71 9.08 0.91
N ILE A 101 1.49 9.48 1.91
CA ILE A 101 0.99 9.72 3.26
C ILE A 101 0.38 11.12 3.32
N LEU A 102 -0.95 11.19 3.39
CA LEU A 102 -1.68 12.46 3.49
C LEU A 102 -1.82 12.95 4.95
N VAL A 103 -1.95 12.00 5.88
CA VAL A 103 -2.04 12.26 7.33
C VAL A 103 -1.06 11.36 8.04
N ALA A 104 -0.17 11.95 8.84
CA ALA A 104 0.82 11.19 9.61
C ALA A 104 0.13 10.35 10.69
N ALA A 105 0.55 9.10 10.84
CA ALA A 105 0.10 8.26 11.92
C ALA A 105 0.57 8.88 13.24
N HIS A 106 -0.35 9.07 14.18
CA HIS A 106 0.03 9.48 15.52
C HIS A 106 0.95 8.42 16.11
N LYS A 107 2.17 8.82 16.49
CA LYS A 107 2.96 8.01 17.41
C LYS A 107 2.17 7.95 18.71
N SER A 108 1.54 6.82 19.02
CA SER A 108 1.06 6.57 20.37
C SER A 108 2.28 6.59 21.28
N SER A 109 2.50 7.70 21.97
CA SER A 109 3.31 7.73 23.18
C SER A 109 2.56 6.86 24.17
N ASN A 110 2.96 5.59 24.29
CA ASN A 110 2.42 4.67 25.27
C ASN A 110 2.69 5.22 26.68
N ASN A 111 1.82 6.10 27.16
CA ASN A 111 1.61 6.37 28.57
C ASN A 111 0.46 5.47 29.03
N PHE A 112 0.65 4.16 28.93
CA PHE A 112 -0.07 3.25 29.81
C PHE A 112 0.64 3.31 31.16
N SER A 113 0.29 4.32 31.95
CA SER A 113 0.57 4.30 33.38
C SER A 113 -0.29 3.20 33.96
N SER A 114 0.34 2.12 34.39
CA SER A 114 -0.28 1.11 35.23
C SER A 114 -0.82 1.80 36.49
N ASN A 115 -2.12 1.63 36.76
CA ASN A 115 -2.71 1.79 38.08
C ASN A 115 -3.20 0.43 38.53
#